data_AF-A0A5N5CWH4-F1
#
_entry.id   AF-A0A5N5CWH4-F1
#
_cell.length_a   1.000
_cell.length_b   1.000
_cell.length_c   1.000
_cell.angle_alpha   90.00
_cell.angle_beta   90.00
_cell.angle_gamma   90.00
#
_symmetry.space_group_name_H-M   'P 1'
#
loop_
_entity.id
_entity.type
_entity.pdbx_description
1 polymer ?
#
loop_
_entity_poly.entity_id
_entity_poly.type
_entity_poly.pdbx_seq_one_letter_code
_entity_poly.pdbx_strand_id
1 'polypeptide(L)'
;MPKPEDYWVGWICAISTEHVAATLFLDEEHSPLAAVAKNDNNTYQLGRIGPHNVVIAALPDEEYGTVSAAAVAKDMLHTFQNIRVGLMVGIGGGAPTKKADIRLGDIVVSSPGNGYPGVFQYRFGKAIQDREFETTGQLDRAPKVVRTAIQSLKTTHKIHGHLFNKTIEGILQKGRRQVREEFSRPTAKDRLYKPDYVHRAEPKAKARCVDICGEDPANLVERHNRSEDDDNPAIHYGLIASADVLMKDAKVRDCLSEKHGILCFEMEAAGLMNNFPCLVIRGICDYSDTHNNKEWQGFAAMTAAAYAKDILLKIAPNNVENESRLKDLMKTS
;
A
#
# COMPACT_ATOMS: atom_id res chain seq x y z
N MET A 1 -2.02 26.32 15.89
CA MET A 1 -2.33 24.93 15.55
C MET A 1 -3.08 24.92 14.23
N PRO A 2 -2.77 23.99 13.32
CA PRO A 2 -3.46 23.90 12.03
C PRO A 2 -4.94 23.55 12.23
N LYS A 3 -5.80 24.16 11.42
CA LYS A 3 -7.23 23.88 11.36
C LYS A 3 -7.51 22.77 10.34
N PRO A 4 -8.69 22.13 10.33
CA PRO A 4 -9.06 21.15 9.31
C PRO A 4 -8.87 21.65 7.86
N GLU A 5 -9.03 22.96 7.63
CA GLU A 5 -8.81 23.58 6.32
C GLU A 5 -7.34 23.60 5.87
N ASP A 6 -6.39 23.42 6.78
CA ASP A 6 -4.96 23.47 6.49
C ASP A 6 -4.41 22.13 6.01
N TYR A 7 -5.22 21.06 5.98
CA TYR A 7 -4.81 19.71 5.56
C TYR A 7 -5.24 19.41 4.13
N TRP A 8 -4.26 19.11 3.27
CA TRP A 8 -4.50 18.90 1.83
C TRP A 8 -4.19 17.48 1.36
N VAL A 9 -3.55 16.67 2.20
CA VAL A 9 -3.20 15.28 1.93
C VAL A 9 -3.95 14.39 2.90
N GLY A 10 -4.76 13.48 2.36
CA GLY A 10 -5.39 12.40 3.12
C GLY A 10 -4.63 11.10 2.90
N TRP A 11 -4.28 10.42 3.99
CA TRP A 11 -3.58 9.13 4.00
C TRP A 11 -4.46 8.10 4.70
N ILE A 12 -4.84 7.05 3.99
CA ILE A 12 -5.63 5.95 4.54
C ILE A 12 -4.77 4.70 4.70
N CYS A 13 -4.87 4.08 5.87
CA CYS A 13 -4.28 2.78 6.21
C CYS A 13 -5.40 1.78 6.52
N ALA A 14 -5.23 0.52 6.17
CA ALA A 14 -6.16 -0.56 6.49
C ALA A 14 -6.00 -1.08 7.92
N ILE A 15 -4.77 -1.25 8.41
CA ILE A 15 -4.53 -1.90 9.71
C ILE A 15 -3.63 -1.07 10.63
N SER A 16 -3.61 -1.43 11.92
CA SER A 16 -2.83 -0.76 12.96
C SER A 16 -1.33 -0.72 12.66
N THR A 17 -0.74 -1.80 12.13
CA THR A 17 0.67 -1.84 11.72
C THR A 17 0.99 -0.76 10.67
N GLU A 18 0.12 -0.57 9.70
CA GLU A 18 0.29 0.46 8.66
C GLU A 18 0.09 1.87 9.23
N HIS A 19 -0.87 2.04 10.14
CA HIS A 19 -1.11 3.31 10.83
C HIS A 19 0.08 3.74 11.70
N VAL A 20 0.71 2.79 12.41
CA VAL A 20 1.96 3.04 13.16
C VAL A 20 3.07 3.47 12.21
N ALA A 21 3.29 2.76 11.09
CA ALA A 21 4.30 3.15 10.12
C ALA A 21 4.05 4.55 9.56
N ALA A 22 2.81 4.87 9.17
CA ALA A 22 2.45 6.20 8.68
C ALA A 22 2.73 7.31 9.71
N THR A 23 2.38 7.07 10.97
CA THR A 23 2.60 8.02 12.08
C THR A 23 4.09 8.25 12.34
N LEU A 24 4.90 7.19 12.34
CA LEU A 24 6.35 7.25 12.55
C LEU A 24 7.10 8.06 11.47
N PHE A 25 6.51 8.23 10.29
CA PHE A 25 7.10 8.98 9.18
C PHE A 25 6.75 10.47 9.16
N LEU A 26 5.85 10.93 10.04
CA LEU A 26 5.58 12.36 10.25
C LEU A 26 6.86 13.07 10.73
N ASP A 27 7.12 14.25 10.17
CA ASP A 27 8.19 15.14 10.68
C ASP A 27 7.76 15.86 11.96
N GLU A 28 6.46 16.11 12.09
CA GLU A 28 5.82 16.73 13.24
C GLU A 28 4.42 16.15 13.44
N GLU A 29 4.08 15.78 14.67
CA GLU A 29 2.72 15.42 15.06
C GLU A 29 1.96 16.67 15.54
N HIS A 30 0.76 16.87 15.02
CA HIS A 30 -0.13 17.93 15.48
C HIS A 30 -1.09 17.42 16.55
N SER A 31 -1.58 18.32 17.39
CA SER A 31 -2.58 17.97 18.41
C SER A 31 -3.88 17.45 17.78
N PRO A 32 -4.59 16.51 18.43
CA PRO A 32 -5.88 16.00 17.95
C PRO A 32 -6.92 17.11 17.76
N LEU A 33 -7.89 16.87 16.87
CA LEU A 33 -9.05 17.75 16.75
C LEU A 33 -9.92 17.73 18.01
N ALA A 34 -10.43 18.89 18.41
CA ALA A 34 -11.40 18.99 19.50
C ALA A 34 -12.78 18.43 19.11
N ALA A 35 -13.11 18.46 17.82
CA ALA A 35 -14.36 17.92 17.26
C ALA A 35 -14.17 17.55 15.79
N VAL A 36 -14.88 16.52 15.35
CA VAL A 36 -15.00 16.11 13.94
C VAL A 36 -16.39 16.48 13.41
N ALA A 37 -16.61 16.34 12.09
CA ALA A 37 -17.92 16.58 11.49
C ALA A 37 -19.00 15.66 12.08
N LYS A 38 -20.26 16.11 12.01
CA LYS A 38 -21.40 15.29 12.46
C LYS A 38 -21.45 13.99 11.64
N ASN A 39 -21.53 12.86 12.33
CA ASN A 39 -21.53 11.49 11.78
C ASN A 39 -20.19 11.01 11.20
N ASP A 40 -19.10 11.76 11.39
CA ASP A 40 -17.75 11.23 11.16
C ASP A 40 -17.36 10.38 12.39
N ASN A 41 -17.14 9.09 12.17
CA ASN A 41 -16.78 8.13 13.23
C ASN A 41 -15.27 7.81 13.25
N ASN A 42 -14.47 8.46 12.42
CA ASN A 42 -13.04 8.20 12.34
C ASN A 42 -12.28 8.82 13.52
N THR A 43 -11.13 8.23 13.83
CA THR A 43 -10.08 8.87 14.62
C THR A 43 -8.92 9.21 13.70
N TYR A 44 -8.38 10.43 13.86
CA TYR A 44 -7.34 10.95 12.99
C TYR A 44 -6.03 11.17 13.72
N GLN A 45 -4.93 10.73 13.10
CA GLN A 45 -3.61 11.23 13.42
C GLN A 45 -3.29 12.40 12.48
N LEU A 46 -2.86 13.51 13.05
CA LEU A 46 -2.54 14.72 12.31
C LEU A 46 -1.06 15.01 12.38
N GLY A 47 -0.51 15.53 11.29
CA GLY A 47 0.87 15.97 11.30
C GLY A 47 1.32 16.63 10.01
N ARG A 48 2.64 16.68 9.85
CA ARG A 48 3.30 17.28 8.71
C ARG A 48 4.36 16.35 8.15
N ILE A 49 4.45 16.29 6.82
CA ILE A 49 5.55 15.68 6.08
C ILE A 49 6.10 16.71 5.09
N GLY A 50 7.35 17.12 5.32
CA GLY A 50 7.97 18.22 4.61
C GLY A 50 7.08 19.47 4.65
N PRO A 51 6.66 20.01 3.48
CA PRO A 51 5.82 21.20 3.45
C PRO A 51 4.31 20.90 3.50
N HIS A 52 3.89 19.64 3.61
CA HIS A 52 2.47 19.25 3.53
C HIS A 52 1.91 18.86 4.89
N ASN A 53 0.74 19.40 5.23
CA ASN A 53 -0.06 18.89 6.34
C ASN A 53 -0.85 17.66 5.88
N VAL A 54 -0.71 16.58 6.65
CA VAL A 54 -1.25 15.26 6.35
C VAL A 54 -2.23 14.86 7.44
N VAL A 55 -3.41 14.39 7.03
CA VAL A 55 -4.35 13.68 7.90
C VAL A 55 -4.28 12.19 7.61
N ILE A 56 -4.08 11.39 8.64
CA ILE A 56 -4.01 9.94 8.57
C ILE A 56 -5.25 9.36 9.26
N ALA A 57 -5.90 8.40 8.62
CA ALA A 57 -6.95 7.58 9.23
C ALA A 57 -6.66 6.09 9.00
N ALA A 58 -7.03 5.27 9.97
CA ALA A 58 -7.07 3.82 9.85
C ALA A 58 -8.52 3.34 9.71
N LEU A 59 -8.72 2.18 9.08
CA LEU A 59 -10.00 1.50 9.14
C LEU A 59 -10.32 1.05 10.58
N PRO A 60 -11.60 0.88 10.94
CA PRO A 60 -11.99 0.36 12.25
C PRO A 60 -11.33 -0.99 12.56
N ASP A 61 -11.13 -1.27 13.85
CA ASP A 61 -10.46 -2.49 14.29
C ASP A 61 -11.19 -3.74 13.78
N GLU A 62 -10.43 -4.70 13.28
CA GLU A 62 -10.90 -5.92 12.61
C GLU A 62 -11.76 -5.71 11.34
N GLU A 63 -11.91 -4.48 10.84
CA GLU A 63 -12.54 -4.19 9.56
C GLU A 63 -11.49 -3.99 8.45
N TYR A 64 -11.79 -4.47 7.25
CA TYR A 64 -10.98 -4.30 6.06
C TYR A 64 -11.86 -4.43 4.81
N GLY A 65 -11.28 -4.16 3.64
CA GLY A 65 -12.01 -4.21 2.39
C GLY A 65 -12.49 -2.85 1.88
N THR A 66 -13.04 -2.87 0.67
CA THR A 66 -13.38 -1.68 -0.13
C THR A 66 -14.47 -0.83 0.51
N VAL A 67 -15.46 -1.45 1.17
CA VAL A 67 -16.60 -0.75 1.79
C VAL A 67 -16.15 0.08 3.00
N SER A 68 -15.35 -0.52 3.88
CA SER A 68 -14.85 0.16 5.08
C SER A 68 -13.89 1.30 4.69
N ALA A 69 -13.00 1.05 3.71
CA ALA A 69 -12.12 2.09 3.16
C ALA A 69 -12.91 3.27 2.57
N ALA A 70 -13.98 3.01 1.81
CA ALA A 70 -14.82 4.06 1.25
C ALA A 70 -15.55 4.87 2.32
N ALA A 71 -16.01 4.24 3.41
CA ALA A 71 -16.64 4.92 4.54
C ALA A 71 -15.66 5.85 5.26
N VAL A 72 -14.47 5.36 5.58
CA VAL A 72 -13.40 6.16 6.20
C VAL A 72 -13.04 7.37 5.33
N ALA A 73 -12.85 7.15 4.02
CA ALA A 73 -12.52 8.22 3.09
C ALA A 73 -13.62 9.29 3.02
N LYS A 74 -14.89 8.88 2.96
CA LYS A 74 -16.03 9.80 2.92
C LYS A 74 -16.11 10.66 4.18
N ASP A 75 -15.96 10.05 5.34
CA ASP A 75 -15.99 10.75 6.63
C ASP A 75 -14.79 11.71 6.76
N MET A 76 -13.61 11.29 6.31
CA MET A 76 -12.42 12.17 6.21
C MET A 76 -12.70 13.41 5.37
N LEU A 77 -13.34 13.26 4.21
CA LEU A 77 -13.66 14.40 3.34
C LEU A 77 -14.77 15.31 3.89
N HIS A 78 -15.61 14.82 4.81
CA HIS A 78 -16.58 15.67 5.52
C HIS A 78 -15.89 16.59 6.53
N THR A 79 -14.92 16.09 7.29
CA THR A 79 -14.16 16.87 8.28
C THR A 79 -13.07 17.73 7.62
N PHE A 80 -12.28 17.16 6.70
CA PHE A 80 -11.14 17.81 6.05
C PHE A 80 -11.48 18.20 4.61
N GLN A 81 -12.14 19.34 4.48
CA GLN A 81 -12.73 19.76 3.21
C GLN A 81 -11.73 20.22 2.13
N ASN A 82 -10.46 20.41 2.50
CA ASN A 82 -9.40 20.88 1.60
C ASN A 82 -8.46 19.77 1.13
N ILE A 83 -8.76 18.50 1.39
CA ILE A 83 -7.99 17.38 0.82
C ILE A 83 -8.10 17.40 -0.71
N ARG A 84 -6.94 17.34 -1.36
CA ARG A 84 -6.76 17.36 -2.82
C ARG A 84 -5.92 16.19 -3.32
N VAL A 85 -5.11 15.59 -2.45
CA VAL A 85 -4.31 14.41 -2.75
C VAL A 85 -4.65 13.29 -1.76
N GLY A 86 -5.05 12.14 -2.28
CA GLY A 86 -5.26 10.93 -1.51
C GLY A 86 -4.08 9.97 -1.63
N LEU A 87 -3.73 9.30 -0.54
CA LEU A 87 -2.80 8.18 -0.49
C LEU A 87 -3.50 6.98 0.17
N MET A 88 -3.35 5.79 -0.41
CA MET A 88 -3.64 4.51 0.25
C MET A 88 -2.31 3.80 0.43
N VAL A 89 -1.80 3.76 1.65
CA VAL A 89 -0.47 3.21 1.93
C VAL A 89 -0.59 2.10 2.94
N GLY A 90 -0.03 0.95 2.60
CA GLY A 90 -0.11 -0.20 3.46
C GLY A 90 0.75 -1.35 3.00
N ILE A 91 0.43 -2.54 3.48
CA ILE A 91 1.00 -3.80 3.05
C ILE A 91 0.14 -4.43 1.95
N GLY A 92 0.76 -5.28 1.15
CA GLY A 92 0.07 -6.10 0.16
C GLY A 92 0.85 -7.38 -0.10
N GLY A 93 0.22 -8.30 -0.82
CA GLY A 93 0.90 -9.51 -1.29
C GLY A 93 1.49 -9.29 -2.68
N GLY A 94 2.71 -9.76 -2.89
CA GLY A 94 3.41 -9.64 -4.16
C GLY A 94 3.01 -10.73 -5.14
N ALA A 95 3.12 -10.43 -6.44
CA ALA A 95 2.94 -11.39 -7.52
C ALA A 95 4.25 -11.48 -8.35
N PRO A 96 5.25 -12.24 -7.89
CA PRO A 96 6.53 -12.35 -8.58
C PRO A 96 6.34 -13.04 -9.93
N THR A 97 6.98 -12.52 -10.97
CA THR A 97 7.02 -13.14 -12.29
C THR A 97 8.44 -13.17 -12.82
N LYS A 98 8.69 -13.88 -13.92
CA LYS A 98 9.99 -13.84 -14.61
C LYS A 98 10.39 -12.42 -15.06
N LYS A 99 9.43 -11.50 -15.20
CA LYS A 99 9.66 -10.11 -15.63
C LYS A 99 9.78 -9.14 -14.45
N ALA A 100 9.23 -9.49 -13.30
CA ALA A 100 9.19 -8.67 -12.10
C ALA A 100 9.55 -9.53 -10.88
N ASP A 101 10.81 -9.47 -10.48
CA ASP A 101 11.33 -10.16 -9.29
C ASP A 101 10.96 -9.38 -8.02
N ILE A 102 9.69 -9.48 -7.65
CA ILE A 102 9.13 -8.88 -6.44
C ILE A 102 9.54 -9.70 -5.22
N ARG A 103 10.05 -9.00 -4.20
CA ARG A 103 10.55 -9.60 -2.96
C ARG A 103 9.90 -9.01 -1.72
N LEU A 104 9.98 -9.74 -0.60
CA LEU A 104 9.49 -9.22 0.67
C LEU A 104 10.25 -7.95 1.08
N GLY A 105 9.51 -6.94 1.52
CA GLY A 105 10.01 -5.60 1.80
C GLY A 105 10.09 -4.69 0.57
N ASP A 106 9.93 -5.20 -0.66
CA ASP A 106 9.81 -4.33 -1.84
C ASP A 106 8.56 -3.47 -1.77
N ILE A 107 8.54 -2.41 -2.58
CA ILE A 107 7.38 -1.51 -2.71
C ILE A 107 6.78 -1.68 -4.11
N VAL A 108 5.46 -1.86 -4.18
CA VAL A 108 4.69 -1.77 -5.42
C VAL A 108 3.86 -0.48 -5.39
N VAL A 109 4.04 0.37 -6.39
CA VAL A 109 3.36 1.66 -6.53
C VAL A 109 2.42 1.58 -7.72
N SER A 110 1.12 1.87 -7.50
CA SER A 110 0.13 1.83 -8.58
C SER A 110 0.52 2.81 -9.68
N SER A 111 0.63 2.32 -10.92
CA SER A 111 1.04 3.13 -12.07
C SER A 111 0.19 2.77 -13.30
N PRO A 112 -0.37 3.77 -14.02
CA PRO A 112 -1.10 3.50 -15.25
C PRO A 112 -0.22 2.80 -16.29
N GLY A 113 -0.76 1.78 -16.97
CA GLY A 113 -0.04 1.00 -17.98
C GLY A 113 -0.93 -0.10 -18.57
N ASN A 114 -0.63 -0.54 -19.79
CA ASN A 114 -1.33 -1.64 -20.47
C ASN A 114 -2.87 -1.50 -20.49
N GLY A 115 -3.38 -0.27 -20.64
CA GLY A 115 -4.82 0.02 -20.64
C GLY A 115 -5.46 0.17 -19.24
N TYR A 116 -4.71 -0.07 -18.16
CA TYR A 116 -5.20 0.05 -16.80
C TYR A 116 -4.85 1.39 -16.14
N PRO A 117 -5.69 1.86 -15.19
CA PRO A 117 -5.46 3.12 -14.47
C PRO A 117 -4.39 3.03 -13.37
N GLY A 118 -3.91 1.83 -13.05
CA GLY A 118 -2.96 1.52 -11.98
C GLY A 118 -3.54 0.62 -10.89
N VAL A 119 -4.88 0.59 -10.77
CA VAL A 119 -5.62 -0.34 -9.90
C VAL A 119 -6.61 -1.13 -10.76
N PHE A 120 -6.75 -2.43 -10.50
CA PHE A 120 -7.67 -3.32 -11.21
C PHE A 120 -8.56 -4.07 -10.24
N GLN A 121 -9.88 -3.86 -10.34
CA GLN A 121 -10.85 -4.55 -9.51
C GLN A 121 -11.19 -5.93 -10.10
N TYR A 122 -10.41 -6.95 -9.74
CA TYR A 122 -10.42 -8.25 -10.41
C TYR A 122 -11.64 -9.13 -10.10
N ARG A 123 -12.50 -8.74 -9.14
CA ARG A 123 -13.75 -9.44 -8.79
C ARG A 123 -15.02 -8.62 -9.01
N PHE A 124 -14.96 -7.59 -9.86
CA PHE A 124 -16.13 -6.77 -10.19
C PHE A 124 -16.51 -6.93 -11.66
N GLY A 125 -17.66 -7.52 -11.91
CA GLY A 125 -17.99 -8.01 -13.24
C GLY A 125 -19.16 -8.97 -13.29
N LYS A 126 -19.26 -9.68 -14.41
CA LYS A 126 -20.35 -10.61 -14.71
C LYS A 126 -19.82 -12.05 -14.69
N ALA A 127 -20.51 -12.91 -13.93
CA ALA A 127 -20.40 -14.35 -14.10
C ALA A 127 -21.43 -14.79 -15.15
N ILE A 128 -20.96 -15.29 -16.28
CA ILE A 128 -21.80 -15.78 -17.37
C ILE A 128 -21.60 -17.29 -17.47
N GLN A 129 -22.72 -18.03 -17.61
CA GLN A 129 -22.68 -19.48 -17.73
C GLN A 129 -21.70 -19.90 -18.84
N ASP A 130 -20.84 -20.87 -18.52
CA ASP A 130 -19.83 -21.46 -19.41
C ASP A 130 -18.81 -20.45 -20.00
N ARG A 131 -18.56 -19.33 -19.29
CA ARG A 131 -17.54 -18.33 -19.66
C ARG A 131 -16.65 -17.96 -18.47
N GLU A 132 -15.48 -17.41 -18.78
CA GLU A 132 -14.65 -16.74 -17.77
C GLU A 132 -15.37 -15.52 -17.18
N PHE A 133 -15.02 -15.15 -15.96
CA PHE A 133 -15.54 -13.94 -15.33
C PHE A 133 -15.16 -12.71 -16.14
N GLU A 134 -16.16 -11.94 -16.57
CA GLU A 134 -15.96 -10.73 -17.36
C GLU A 134 -15.90 -9.52 -16.43
N THR A 135 -14.74 -8.90 -16.29
CA THR A 135 -14.61 -7.66 -15.50
C THR A 135 -15.20 -6.47 -16.26
N THR A 136 -16.05 -5.68 -15.59
CA THR A 136 -16.82 -4.61 -16.25
C THR A 136 -16.61 -3.21 -15.65
N GLY A 137 -15.79 -3.09 -14.61
CA GLY A 137 -15.53 -1.82 -13.92
C GLY A 137 -14.30 -1.09 -14.47
N GLN A 138 -14.38 0.23 -14.54
CA GLN A 138 -13.22 1.10 -14.74
C GLN A 138 -13.03 1.98 -13.51
N LEU A 139 -11.81 1.99 -12.99
CA LEU A 139 -11.42 2.83 -11.86
C LEU A 139 -10.71 4.09 -12.35
N ASP A 140 -10.81 5.13 -11.55
CA ASP A 140 -10.04 6.35 -11.74
C ASP A 140 -8.54 6.13 -11.51
N ARG A 141 -7.76 7.15 -11.89
CA ARG A 141 -6.29 7.17 -11.75
C ARG A 141 -5.90 8.14 -10.65
N ALA A 142 -4.72 7.94 -10.06
CA ALA A 142 -4.12 8.94 -9.17
C ALA A 142 -4.06 10.34 -9.83
N PRO A 143 -4.21 11.43 -9.04
CA PRO A 143 -4.17 12.81 -9.52
C PRO A 143 -2.94 13.13 -10.39
N LYS A 144 -3.07 14.09 -11.31
CA LYS A 144 -2.00 14.41 -12.27
C LYS A 144 -0.75 14.92 -11.56
N VAL A 145 -0.89 15.71 -10.50
CA VAL A 145 0.24 16.16 -9.67
C VAL A 145 1.05 14.98 -9.16
N VAL A 146 0.39 13.94 -8.66
CA VAL A 146 1.05 12.77 -8.07
C VAL A 146 1.76 11.96 -9.15
N ARG A 147 1.10 11.71 -10.30
CA ARG A 147 1.71 10.98 -11.42
C ARG A 147 2.94 11.71 -12.00
N THR A 148 2.91 13.04 -12.02
CA THR A 148 4.05 13.86 -12.44
C THR A 148 5.21 13.73 -11.46
N ALA A 149 4.92 13.77 -10.16
CA ALA A 149 5.92 13.55 -9.12
C ALA A 149 6.53 12.14 -9.17
N ILE A 150 5.73 11.10 -9.48
CA ILE A 150 6.24 9.74 -9.68
C ILE A 150 7.28 9.69 -10.78
N GLN A 151 7.04 10.33 -11.93
CA GLN A 151 8.02 10.35 -13.02
C GLN A 151 9.33 10.99 -12.60
N SER A 152 9.26 12.11 -11.88
CA SER A 152 10.47 12.77 -11.40
C SER A 152 11.18 11.96 -10.29
N LEU A 153 10.42 11.28 -9.43
CA LEU A 153 10.98 10.43 -8.37
C LEU A 153 11.67 9.19 -8.94
N LYS A 154 11.09 8.55 -9.98
CA LYS A 154 11.74 7.49 -10.75
C LYS A 154 13.12 7.92 -11.27
N THR A 155 13.23 9.13 -11.80
CA THR A 155 14.51 9.68 -12.26
C THR A 155 15.47 9.88 -11.09
N THR A 156 15.02 10.46 -9.98
CA THR A 156 15.86 10.68 -8.80
C THR A 156 16.38 9.36 -8.22
N HIS A 157 15.51 8.37 -8.00
CA HIS A 157 15.92 7.05 -7.49
C HIS A 157 16.84 6.32 -8.46
N LYS A 158 16.61 6.42 -9.78
CA LYS A 158 17.51 5.80 -10.76
C LYS A 158 18.92 6.41 -10.78
N ILE A 159 19.07 7.71 -10.51
CA ILE A 159 20.37 8.39 -10.54
C ILE A 159 21.10 8.26 -9.19
N HIS A 160 20.37 8.36 -8.09
CA HIS A 160 20.95 8.52 -6.75
C HIS A 160 20.63 7.37 -5.78
N GLY A 161 19.85 6.39 -6.21
CA GLY A 161 19.22 5.42 -5.30
C GLY A 161 18.20 6.07 -4.37
N HIS A 162 17.77 5.31 -3.37
CA HIS A 162 16.94 5.79 -2.27
C HIS A 162 17.57 5.50 -0.91
N LEU A 163 17.11 6.18 0.14
CA LEU A 163 17.64 6.04 1.50
C LEU A 163 16.70 5.30 2.46
N PHE A 164 15.78 4.47 1.96
CA PHE A 164 14.74 3.83 2.78
C PHE A 164 15.29 3.10 4.01
N ASN A 165 16.27 2.20 3.86
CA ASN A 165 16.85 1.49 5.01
C ASN A 165 17.41 2.46 6.05
N LYS A 166 18.19 3.46 5.63
CA LYS A 166 18.78 4.46 6.52
C LYS A 166 17.71 5.30 7.24
N THR A 167 16.66 5.71 6.53
CA THR A 167 15.55 6.47 7.10
C THR A 167 14.78 5.64 8.12
N ILE A 168 14.47 4.38 7.79
CA ILE A 168 13.78 3.44 8.67
C ILE A 168 14.61 3.19 9.94
N GLU A 169 15.89 2.86 9.79
CA GLU A 169 16.80 2.64 10.92
C GLU A 169 16.87 3.88 11.83
N GLY A 170 16.98 5.08 11.25
CA GLY A 170 17.01 6.33 12.01
C GLY A 170 15.72 6.61 12.81
N ILE A 171 14.56 6.24 12.27
CA ILE A 171 13.27 6.32 12.98
C ILE A 171 13.22 5.30 14.12
N LEU A 172 13.57 4.04 13.83
CA LEU A 172 13.50 2.94 14.79
C LEU A 172 14.46 3.12 15.98
N GLN A 173 15.66 3.69 15.75
CA GLN A 173 16.61 4.00 16.83
C GLN A 173 16.02 4.92 17.90
N LYS A 174 15.16 5.86 17.51
CA LYS A 174 14.48 6.79 18.44
C LYS A 174 13.22 6.20 19.07
N GLY A 175 12.66 5.15 18.46
CA GLY A 175 11.42 4.52 18.88
C GLY A 175 11.54 3.68 20.16
N ARG A 176 10.40 3.16 20.63
CA ARG A 176 10.37 2.19 21.74
C ARG A 176 10.90 0.84 21.27
N ARG A 177 11.36 0.01 22.22
CA ARG A 177 11.87 -1.35 21.95
C ARG A 177 10.87 -2.20 21.15
N GLN A 178 9.59 -2.17 21.52
CA GLN A 178 8.53 -2.94 20.84
C GLN A 178 8.40 -2.53 19.37
N VAL A 179 8.42 -1.23 19.07
CA VAL A 179 8.40 -0.72 17.69
C VAL A 179 9.63 -1.19 16.92
N ARG A 180 10.82 -1.20 17.54
CA ARG A 180 12.01 -1.76 16.90
C ARG A 180 11.87 -3.24 16.58
N GLU A 181 11.35 -4.03 17.52
CA GLU A 181 11.20 -5.48 17.34
C GLU A 181 10.22 -5.83 16.22
N GLU A 182 9.12 -5.06 16.09
CA GLU A 182 8.07 -5.32 15.10
C GLU A 182 8.36 -4.74 13.70
N PHE A 183 8.99 -3.57 13.62
CA PHE A 183 9.14 -2.82 12.36
C PHE A 183 10.54 -2.86 11.75
N SER A 184 11.52 -3.48 12.42
CA SER A 184 12.85 -3.72 11.84
C SER A 184 12.78 -4.70 10.68
N ARG A 185 13.75 -4.62 9.76
CA ARG A 185 13.92 -5.63 8.73
C ARG A 185 14.08 -7.02 9.37
N PRO A 186 13.25 -8.01 9.00
CA PRO A 186 13.36 -9.34 9.60
C PRO A 186 14.69 -10.00 9.26
N THR A 187 15.19 -10.83 10.18
CA THR A 187 16.31 -11.75 9.92
C THR A 187 15.86 -12.98 9.11
N ALA A 188 14.55 -13.23 9.05
CA ALA A 188 13.97 -14.28 8.24
C ALA A 188 14.30 -14.06 6.76
N LYS A 189 14.76 -15.12 6.08
CA LYS A 189 15.04 -15.06 4.64
C LYS A 189 13.76 -14.84 3.84
N ASP A 190 13.93 -14.17 2.71
CA ASP A 190 12.91 -14.10 1.68
C ASP A 190 12.75 -15.44 0.95
N ARG A 191 11.59 -16.08 1.10
CA ARG A 191 11.26 -17.40 0.56
C ARG A 191 10.01 -17.32 -0.30
N LEU A 192 10.16 -17.68 -1.57
CA LEU A 192 9.05 -17.87 -2.50
C LEU A 192 8.87 -19.37 -2.71
N TYR A 193 7.76 -19.92 -2.23
CA TYR A 193 7.41 -21.32 -2.44
C TYR A 193 6.82 -21.53 -3.83
N LYS A 194 6.97 -22.74 -4.38
CA LYS A 194 6.38 -23.10 -5.66
C LYS A 194 4.84 -23.07 -5.56
N PRO A 195 4.10 -22.71 -6.63
CA PRO A 195 2.65 -22.54 -6.58
C PRO A 195 1.84 -23.79 -6.22
N ASP A 196 2.43 -24.98 -6.38
CA ASP A 196 1.84 -26.28 -6.04
C ASP A 196 2.14 -26.74 -4.60
N TYR A 197 3.07 -26.07 -3.91
CA TYR A 197 3.34 -26.33 -2.51
C TYR A 197 2.37 -25.52 -1.64
N VAL A 198 1.53 -26.21 -0.88
CA VAL A 198 0.48 -25.58 -0.07
C VAL A 198 0.87 -25.61 1.40
N HIS A 199 0.74 -24.46 2.06
CA HIS A 199 0.87 -24.35 3.50
C HIS A 199 -0.33 -25.02 4.18
N ARG A 200 -0.11 -26.17 4.84
CA ARG A 200 -1.18 -27.01 5.43
C ARG A 200 -1.44 -26.76 6.92
N ALA A 201 -1.01 -25.63 7.47
CA ALA A 201 -1.26 -25.33 8.87
C ALA A 201 -2.70 -24.89 9.12
N GLU A 202 -3.19 -25.12 10.34
CA GLU A 202 -4.45 -24.53 10.77
C GLU A 202 -4.35 -23.00 10.74
N PRO A 203 -5.40 -22.28 10.26
CA PRO A 203 -5.38 -20.82 10.11
C PRO A 203 -5.05 -20.04 11.40
N LYS A 204 -5.25 -20.66 12.57
CA LYS A 204 -5.00 -20.07 13.90
C LYS A 204 -3.67 -20.46 14.51
N ALA A 205 -2.90 -21.35 13.87
CA ALA A 205 -1.59 -21.74 14.37
C ALA A 205 -0.66 -20.52 14.36
N LYS A 206 -0.06 -20.19 15.50
CA LYS A 206 0.97 -19.13 15.62
C LYS A 206 2.35 -19.59 15.11
N ALA A 207 2.45 -20.78 14.53
CA ALA A 207 3.69 -21.31 14.01
C ALA A 207 4.14 -20.50 12.78
N ARG A 208 5.45 -20.27 12.65
CA ARG A 208 5.97 -19.56 11.47
C ARG A 208 5.90 -20.48 10.28
N CYS A 209 5.75 -19.91 9.09
CA CYS A 209 5.70 -20.67 7.85
C CYS A 209 6.91 -21.62 7.72
N VAL A 210 8.11 -21.15 8.03
CA VAL A 210 9.35 -21.94 7.95
C VAL A 210 9.34 -23.17 8.88
N ASP A 211 8.67 -23.09 10.03
CA ASP A 211 8.63 -24.18 11.01
C ASP A 211 7.75 -25.35 10.51
N ILE A 212 6.82 -25.08 9.58
CA ILE A 212 5.89 -26.06 9.01
C ILE A 212 6.34 -26.51 7.62
N CYS A 213 6.75 -25.55 6.79
CA CYS A 213 7.03 -25.75 5.38
C CYS A 213 8.51 -26.05 5.09
N GLY A 214 9.40 -25.76 6.05
CA GLY A 214 10.85 -25.94 5.91
C GLY A 214 11.49 -25.01 4.87
N GLU A 215 12.77 -25.28 4.61
CA GLU A 215 13.60 -24.59 3.61
C GLU A 215 14.12 -25.55 2.53
N ASP A 216 13.39 -26.65 2.27
CA ASP A 216 13.77 -27.60 1.22
C ASP A 216 13.81 -26.89 -0.15
N PRO A 217 14.98 -26.83 -0.82
CA PRO A 217 15.11 -26.21 -2.14
C PRO A 217 14.15 -26.79 -3.19
N ALA A 218 13.70 -28.05 -3.03
CA ALA A 218 12.73 -28.68 -3.92
C ALA A 218 11.36 -27.99 -3.90
N ASN A 219 11.00 -27.30 -2.81
CA ASN A 219 9.71 -26.61 -2.65
C ASN A 219 9.80 -25.09 -2.89
N LEU A 220 11.02 -24.58 -3.11
CA LEU A 220 11.27 -23.16 -3.31
C LEU A 220 11.50 -22.83 -4.79
N VAL A 221 11.13 -21.60 -5.17
CA VAL A 221 11.51 -21.03 -6.46
C VAL A 221 12.93 -20.49 -6.35
N GLU A 222 13.83 -21.00 -7.19
CA GLU A 222 15.19 -20.50 -7.28
C GLU A 222 15.20 -19.06 -7.79
N ARG A 223 15.87 -18.18 -7.05
CA ARG A 223 16.02 -16.76 -7.39
C ARG A 223 17.47 -16.35 -7.21
N HIS A 224 18.00 -15.59 -8.16
CA HIS A 224 19.36 -15.05 -8.08
C HIS A 224 19.48 -14.07 -6.91
N ASN A 225 20.66 -13.95 -6.31
CA ASN A 225 20.87 -12.88 -5.33
C ASN A 225 20.81 -11.52 -6.05
N ARG A 226 20.18 -10.54 -5.39
CA ARG A 226 20.34 -9.14 -5.79
C ARG A 226 21.80 -8.73 -5.54
N SER A 227 22.38 -8.06 -6.51
CA SER A 227 23.73 -7.48 -6.44
C SER A 227 23.75 -6.30 -5.48
N GLU A 228 24.95 -5.80 -5.15
CA GLU A 228 25.10 -4.59 -4.32
C GLU A 228 24.60 -3.32 -5.02
N ASP A 229 24.55 -3.33 -6.35
CA ASP A 229 24.06 -2.23 -7.19
C ASP A 229 22.52 -2.25 -7.35
N ASP A 230 21.85 -3.31 -6.91
CA ASP A 230 20.39 -3.42 -6.96
C ASP A 230 19.74 -2.72 -5.76
N ASP A 231 18.68 -1.97 -6.01
CA ASP A 231 17.85 -1.40 -4.96
C ASP A 231 17.26 -2.53 -4.07
N ASN A 232 17.45 -2.39 -2.76
CA ASN A 232 16.97 -3.35 -1.77
C ASN A 232 16.53 -2.62 -0.49
N PRO A 233 15.24 -2.32 -0.31
CA PRO A 233 14.09 -2.83 -1.10
C PRO A 233 14.02 -2.24 -2.51
N ALA A 234 13.44 -2.95 -3.48
CA ALA A 234 13.21 -2.44 -4.83
C ALA A 234 11.84 -1.77 -4.96
N ILE A 235 11.70 -0.84 -5.92
CA ILE A 235 10.44 -0.18 -6.23
C ILE A 235 9.92 -0.66 -7.59
N HIS A 236 8.72 -1.24 -7.58
CA HIS A 236 8.02 -1.72 -8.75
C HIS A 236 6.85 -0.80 -9.07
N TYR A 237 6.67 -0.47 -10.34
CA TYR A 237 5.59 0.42 -10.79
C TYR A 237 4.69 -0.33 -11.75
N GLY A 238 3.42 -0.51 -11.38
CA GLY A 238 2.51 -1.24 -12.24
C GLY A 238 1.13 -1.44 -11.64
N LEU A 239 0.50 -2.55 -12.03
CA LEU A 239 -0.89 -2.82 -11.72
C LEU A 239 -1.04 -3.47 -10.35
N ILE A 240 -1.90 -2.89 -9.52
CA ILE A 240 -2.32 -3.46 -8.23
C ILE A 240 -3.75 -3.99 -8.37
N ALA A 241 -3.95 -5.26 -8.03
CA ALA A 241 -5.25 -5.90 -8.04
C ALA A 241 -5.96 -5.74 -6.69
N SER A 242 -7.22 -5.33 -6.73
CA SER A 242 -8.02 -4.98 -5.55
C SER A 242 -9.35 -5.74 -5.51
N ALA A 243 -9.71 -6.33 -4.37
CA ALA A 243 -11.03 -6.89 -4.12
C ALA A 243 -11.28 -7.16 -2.62
N ASP A 244 -12.54 -7.34 -2.21
CA ASP A 244 -12.91 -7.71 -0.83
C ASP A 244 -12.53 -9.15 -0.43
N VAL A 245 -11.70 -9.83 -1.23
CA VAL A 245 -11.26 -11.20 -0.95
C VAL A 245 -9.75 -11.26 -0.92
N LEU A 246 -9.24 -11.80 0.18
CA LEU A 246 -7.82 -12.03 0.39
C LEU A 246 -7.31 -13.12 -0.56
N MET A 247 -6.34 -12.78 -1.41
CA MET A 247 -5.71 -13.73 -2.32
C MET A 247 -4.75 -14.64 -1.56
N LYS A 248 -5.06 -15.94 -1.53
CA LYS A 248 -4.23 -17.00 -0.92
C LYS A 248 -4.00 -18.19 -1.86
N ASP A 249 -4.27 -18.02 -3.15
CA ASP A 249 -4.14 -19.07 -4.15
C ASP A 249 -3.07 -18.67 -5.15
N ALA A 250 -1.89 -19.30 -5.04
CA ALA A 250 -0.75 -19.03 -5.90
C ALA A 250 -1.07 -19.27 -7.39
N LYS A 251 -1.91 -20.24 -7.72
CA LYS A 251 -2.25 -20.57 -9.12
C LYS A 251 -3.17 -19.52 -9.71
N VAL A 252 -4.17 -19.07 -8.94
CA VAL A 252 -5.05 -17.98 -9.35
C VAL A 252 -4.27 -16.67 -9.45
N ARG A 253 -3.41 -16.37 -8.46
CA ARG A 253 -2.49 -15.23 -8.46
C ARG A 253 -1.65 -15.22 -9.74
N ASP A 254 -0.98 -16.33 -10.06
CA ASP A 254 -0.09 -16.43 -11.21
C ASP A 254 -0.87 -16.27 -12.52
N CYS A 255 -2.03 -16.93 -12.66
CA CYS A 255 -2.91 -16.79 -13.81
C CYS A 255 -3.34 -15.33 -14.04
N LEU A 256 -3.79 -14.65 -12.98
CA LEU A 256 -4.19 -13.24 -13.05
C LEU A 256 -2.99 -12.32 -13.35
N SER A 257 -1.84 -12.58 -12.74
CA SER A 257 -0.60 -11.83 -12.97
C SER A 257 -0.13 -11.96 -14.41
N GLU A 258 -0.10 -13.17 -14.98
CA GLU A 258 0.25 -13.40 -16.38
C GLU A 258 -0.73 -12.74 -17.35
N LYS A 259 -2.04 -12.85 -17.06
CA LYS A 259 -3.11 -12.31 -17.91
C LYS A 259 -3.15 -10.78 -17.94
N HIS A 260 -2.96 -10.13 -16.80
CA HIS A 260 -3.21 -8.69 -16.63
C HIS A 260 -1.95 -7.87 -16.32
N GLY A 261 -0.82 -8.52 -16.01
CA GLY A 261 0.40 -7.84 -15.55
C GLY A 261 0.29 -7.31 -14.11
N ILE A 262 -0.46 -8.00 -13.25
CA ILE A 262 -0.62 -7.65 -11.83
C ILE A 262 0.69 -7.90 -11.08
N LEU A 263 1.11 -6.93 -10.27
CA LEU A 263 2.32 -6.98 -9.45
C LEU A 263 2.01 -7.18 -7.96
N CYS A 264 0.83 -6.76 -7.51
CA CYS A 264 0.44 -6.81 -6.10
C CYS A 264 -1.06 -7.03 -5.95
N PHE A 265 -1.47 -7.74 -4.90
CA PHE A 265 -2.86 -7.89 -4.48
C PHE A 265 -3.08 -7.23 -3.11
N GLU A 266 -4.18 -6.51 -2.97
CA GLU A 266 -4.66 -5.86 -1.74
C GLU A 266 -6.20 -5.78 -1.75
N MET A 267 -6.81 -5.20 -0.71
CA MET A 267 -8.26 -5.35 -0.50
C MET A 267 -9.06 -4.03 -0.42
N GLU A 268 -8.43 -2.86 -0.46
CA GLU A 268 -9.12 -1.60 -0.15
C GLU A 268 -9.28 -0.67 -1.36
N ALA A 269 -8.25 -0.56 -2.20
CA ALA A 269 -8.11 0.56 -3.13
C ALA A 269 -9.28 0.70 -4.12
N ALA A 270 -9.88 -0.40 -4.59
CA ALA A 270 -11.02 -0.33 -5.51
C ALA A 270 -12.23 0.43 -4.94
N GLY A 271 -12.42 0.43 -3.62
CA GLY A 271 -13.47 1.21 -2.96
C GLY A 271 -13.17 2.71 -2.93
N LEU A 272 -11.89 3.09 -3.04
CA LEU A 272 -11.43 4.46 -2.95
C LEU A 272 -11.40 5.14 -4.31
N MET A 273 -10.85 4.49 -5.35
CA MET A 273 -10.37 5.19 -6.55
C MET A 273 -11.36 6.18 -7.18
N ASN A 274 -12.66 5.88 -7.23
CA ASN A 274 -13.66 6.72 -7.90
C ASN A 274 -14.20 7.89 -7.04
N ASN A 275 -14.07 7.84 -5.72
CA ASN A 275 -14.58 8.87 -4.81
C ASN A 275 -13.47 9.56 -4.00
N PHE A 276 -12.32 8.90 -3.92
CA PHE A 276 -11.08 9.35 -3.31
C PHE A 276 -9.93 8.91 -4.22
N PRO A 277 -9.76 9.50 -5.42
CA PRO A 277 -8.63 9.17 -6.30
C PRO A 277 -7.30 9.30 -5.56
N CYS A 278 -6.62 8.18 -5.35
CA CYS A 278 -5.43 8.11 -4.54
C CYS A 278 -4.26 7.44 -5.27
N LEU A 279 -3.06 7.66 -4.77
CA LEU A 279 -1.92 6.80 -5.09
C LEU A 279 -1.91 5.61 -4.13
N VAL A 280 -1.87 4.40 -4.68
CA VAL A 280 -1.77 3.18 -3.89
C VAL A 280 -0.31 2.75 -3.80
N ILE A 281 0.19 2.57 -2.59
CA ILE A 281 1.57 2.19 -2.29
C ILE A 281 1.53 0.98 -1.35
N ARG A 282 2.05 -0.16 -1.80
CA ARG A 282 2.03 -1.41 -1.05
C ARG A 282 3.44 -1.92 -0.78
N GLY A 283 3.79 -2.04 0.48
CA GLY A 283 4.97 -2.79 0.91
C GLY A 283 4.65 -4.28 0.88
N ILE A 284 5.53 -5.08 0.31
CA ILE A 284 5.26 -6.50 0.10
C ILE A 284 5.57 -7.31 1.35
N CYS A 285 4.54 -7.89 1.97
CA CYS A 285 4.67 -8.66 3.21
C CYS A 285 4.47 -10.16 3.02
N ASP A 286 3.87 -10.60 1.91
CA ASP A 286 3.71 -12.00 1.52
C ASP A 286 3.61 -12.10 -0.01
N TYR A 287 3.33 -13.29 -0.52
CA TYR A 287 3.22 -13.55 -1.96
C TYR A 287 1.81 -13.88 -2.43
N SER A 288 0.76 -13.43 -1.73
CA SER A 288 -0.64 -13.72 -2.10
C SER A 288 -0.90 -15.21 -2.34
N ASP A 289 -0.30 -16.05 -1.50
CA ASP A 289 -0.46 -17.49 -1.50
C ASP A 289 -0.82 -17.97 -0.08
N THR A 290 -0.72 -19.28 0.15
CA THR A 290 -1.02 -19.85 1.47
C THR A 290 0.05 -19.56 2.52
N HIS A 291 1.23 -19.04 2.15
CA HIS A 291 2.39 -18.84 3.01
C HIS A 291 2.43 -17.41 3.57
N ASN A 292 1.45 -17.07 4.41
CA ASN A 292 1.42 -15.79 5.11
C ASN A 292 2.72 -15.53 5.87
N ASN A 293 3.27 -14.33 5.77
CA ASN A 293 4.55 -13.98 6.38
C ASN A 293 4.44 -12.74 7.28
N LYS A 294 3.83 -12.95 8.46
CA LYS A 294 3.54 -11.88 9.44
C LYS A 294 4.79 -11.14 9.92
N GLU A 295 5.95 -11.81 9.95
CA GLU A 295 7.23 -11.22 10.35
C GLU A 295 7.62 -10.02 9.47
N TRP A 296 7.17 -9.99 8.20
CA TRP A 296 7.50 -8.93 7.25
C TRP A 296 6.54 -7.75 7.26
N GLN A 297 5.38 -7.85 7.92
CA GLN A 297 4.34 -6.80 7.85
C GLN A 297 4.83 -5.44 8.35
N GLY A 298 5.53 -5.41 9.50
CA GLY A 298 6.06 -4.16 10.05
C GLY A 298 7.06 -3.50 9.11
N PHE A 299 8.09 -4.22 8.67
CA PHE A 299 9.08 -3.67 7.74
C PHE A 299 8.47 -3.28 6.38
N ALA A 300 7.57 -4.10 5.83
CA ALA A 300 6.86 -3.78 4.60
C ALA A 300 6.07 -2.47 4.73
N ALA A 301 5.33 -2.28 5.83
CA ALA A 301 4.64 -1.03 6.12
C ALA A 301 5.60 0.18 6.20
N MET A 302 6.77 0.02 6.83
CA MET A 302 7.80 1.07 6.89
C MET A 302 8.32 1.45 5.50
N THR A 303 8.59 0.48 4.63
CA THR A 303 9.08 0.75 3.27
C THR A 303 8.05 1.48 2.41
N ALA A 304 6.77 1.10 2.54
CA ALA A 304 5.66 1.80 1.89
C ALA A 304 5.52 3.25 2.38
N ALA A 305 5.58 3.45 3.71
CA ALA A 305 5.54 4.79 4.32
C ALA A 305 6.76 5.64 3.93
N ALA A 306 7.94 5.04 3.78
CA ALA A 306 9.13 5.72 3.29
C ALA A 306 8.95 6.23 1.86
N TYR A 307 8.41 5.42 0.96
CA TYR A 307 8.09 5.86 -0.39
C TYR A 307 7.02 6.97 -0.38
N ALA A 308 6.00 6.84 0.46
CA ALA A 308 4.96 7.87 0.63
C ALA A 308 5.54 9.21 1.10
N LYS A 309 6.55 9.19 1.98
CA LYS A 309 7.29 10.40 2.36
C LYS A 309 8.06 10.99 1.19
N ASP A 310 8.83 10.18 0.47
CA ASP A 310 9.61 10.63 -0.69
C ASP A 310 8.73 11.29 -1.77
N ILE A 311 7.56 10.72 -2.07
CA ILE A 311 6.65 11.31 -3.06
C ILE A 311 6.05 12.63 -2.59
N LEU A 312 5.70 12.76 -1.31
CA LEU A 312 5.20 14.03 -0.76
C LEU A 312 6.28 15.12 -0.77
N LEU A 313 7.52 14.78 -0.41
CA LEU A 313 8.66 15.70 -0.50
C LEU A 313 8.94 16.17 -1.94
N LYS A 314 8.54 15.36 -2.93
CA LYS A 314 8.70 15.71 -4.34
C LYS A 314 7.63 16.66 -4.88
N ILE A 315 6.45 16.67 -4.28
CA ILE A 315 5.33 17.50 -4.71
C ILE A 315 5.46 18.89 -4.09
N ALA A 316 5.44 19.93 -4.92
CA ALA A 316 5.41 21.30 -4.42
C ALA A 316 4.01 21.67 -3.87
N PRO A 317 3.90 22.42 -2.75
CA PRO A 317 2.60 22.78 -2.15
C PRO A 317 1.62 23.45 -3.11
N ASN A 318 2.10 24.41 -3.90
CA ASN A 318 1.28 25.11 -4.90
C ASN A 318 0.68 24.17 -5.95
N ASN A 319 1.34 23.06 -6.27
CA ASN A 319 0.78 22.06 -7.17
C ASN A 319 -0.37 21.27 -6.52
N VAL A 320 -0.30 21.03 -5.20
CA VAL A 320 -1.41 20.42 -4.46
C VAL A 320 -2.59 21.40 -4.40
N GLU A 321 -2.35 22.67 -4.13
CA GLU A 321 -3.39 23.72 -4.07
C GLU A 321 -4.19 23.86 -5.36
N ASN A 322 -3.52 23.68 -6.50
CA ASN A 322 -4.11 23.77 -7.84
C ASN A 322 -4.93 22.54 -8.23
N GLU A 323 -4.78 21.40 -7.54
CA GLU A 323 -5.62 20.22 -7.80
C GLU A 323 -7.04 20.43 -7.28
N SER A 324 -8.03 19.77 -7.89
CA SER A 324 -9.41 19.85 -7.40
C SER A 324 -9.54 19.19 -6.03
N ARG A 325 -10.43 19.72 -5.17
CA ARG A 325 -10.71 19.10 -3.87
C ARG A 325 -11.43 17.76 -4.10
N LEU A 326 -11.02 16.73 -3.38
CA LEU A 326 -11.61 15.40 -3.54
C LEU A 326 -13.11 15.38 -3.20
N LYS A 327 -13.55 16.18 -2.23
CA LYS A 327 -14.97 16.31 -1.88
C LYS A 327 -15.85 16.80 -3.04
N ASP A 328 -15.28 17.57 -3.98
CA ASP A 328 -16.03 18.12 -5.11
C ASP A 328 -16.22 17.07 -6.21
N LEU A 329 -15.35 16.05 -6.26
CA LEU A 329 -15.49 14.88 -7.15
C LEU A 329 -16.62 13.94 -6.72
N MET A 330 -16.91 13.87 -5.42
CA MET A 330 -18.00 13.03 -4.90
C MET A 330 -19.41 13.55 -5.23
N LYS A 331 -19.55 14.82 -5.65
CA LYS A 331 -20.85 15.42 -5.98
C LYS A 331 -21.28 15.17 -7.43
N THR A 332 -20.37 14.68 -8.25
CA THR A 332 -20.59 14.39 -9.68
C THR A 332 -20.95 12.93 -9.95
N SER A 333 -21.11 12.11 -8.91
CA SER A 333 -21.40 10.67 -8.95
C SER A 333 -22.81 10.37 -8.47
#